data_AF-A0A937E057-F1
#
_entry.id   AF-A0A937E057-F1
#
_cell.length_a   1.000
_cell.length_b   1.000
_cell.length_c   1.000
_cell.angle_alpha   90.00
_cell.angle_beta   90.00
_cell.angle_gamma   90.00
#
_symmetry.space_group_name_H-M   'P 1'
#
loop_
_entity.id
_entity.type
_entity.pdbx_description
1 polymer ?
#
loop_
_entity_poly.entity_id
_entity_poly.type
_entity_poly.pdbx_seq_one_letter_code
_entity_poly.pdbx_strand_id
1 'polypeptide(L)'
;MKKQATLLGALLLTGLVANAQVALTGANPTYTQDFNTLATSGTANPFSLTNWAIAETGTGANSNYRAGDGSTNNGDTYSFGTGTNTDRALGGVASGSVETSFGVSFVNNTGQSISAVNVAYVLEQWRRANATAGAKDTLYFSYSTDATSLTTGTWTPVATLHGTSINTTAAATALVLDGNNASNRATISGAISGLTLTPGSTLWVKWEDPNIGGNDDGLGIDVALFSF
;
A
#
# COMPACT_ATOMS: atom_id res chain seq x y z
N MET A 1 53.99 -40.22 -13.07
CA MET A 1 53.27 -38.96 -13.39
C MET A 1 51.90 -39.00 -12.72
N LYS A 2 51.74 -38.39 -11.53
CA LYS A 2 50.45 -38.27 -10.84
C LYS A 2 49.82 -36.93 -11.22
N LYS A 3 48.69 -36.94 -11.92
CA LYS A 3 47.91 -35.73 -12.25
C LYS A 3 47.00 -35.43 -11.07
N GLN A 4 47.19 -34.30 -10.40
CA GLN A 4 46.24 -33.75 -9.44
C GLN A 4 45.21 -32.92 -10.21
N ALA A 5 43.94 -33.26 -10.06
CA ALA A 5 42.82 -32.47 -10.56
C ALA A 5 42.31 -31.59 -9.42
N THR A 6 42.50 -30.27 -9.56
CA THR A 6 41.94 -29.30 -8.62
C THR A 6 40.51 -28.99 -9.03
N LEU A 7 39.55 -29.37 -8.19
CA LEU A 7 38.12 -29.09 -8.39
C LEU A 7 37.84 -27.67 -7.85
N LEU A 8 37.50 -26.74 -8.75
CA LEU A 8 37.09 -25.38 -8.37
C LEU A 8 35.58 -25.40 -8.06
N GLY A 9 35.22 -25.37 -6.79
CA GLY A 9 33.82 -25.24 -6.36
C GLY A 9 33.33 -23.81 -6.61
N ALA A 10 32.37 -23.65 -7.53
CA ALA A 10 31.67 -22.38 -7.71
C ALA A 10 30.68 -22.19 -6.55
N LEU A 11 30.98 -21.24 -5.65
CA LEU A 11 30.05 -20.81 -4.62
C LEU A 11 29.00 -19.91 -5.28
N LEU A 12 27.79 -20.44 -5.54
CA LEU A 12 26.65 -19.60 -5.89
C LEU A 12 26.27 -18.78 -4.65
N LEU A 13 26.70 -17.52 -4.63
CA LEU A 13 26.12 -16.50 -3.75
C LEU A 13 24.75 -16.15 -4.34
N THR A 14 23.69 -16.84 -3.91
CA THR A 14 22.33 -16.34 -4.10
C THR A 14 22.22 -15.06 -3.29
N GLY A 15 22.20 -13.90 -3.95
CA GLY A 15 21.93 -12.64 -3.28
C GLY A 15 20.57 -12.73 -2.60
N LEU A 16 20.56 -12.75 -1.27
CA LEU A 16 19.36 -12.45 -0.50
C LEU A 16 18.98 -11.02 -0.85
N VAL A 17 17.95 -10.85 -1.67
CA VAL A 17 17.29 -9.56 -1.81
C VAL A 17 16.62 -9.31 -0.47
N ALA A 18 17.29 -8.54 0.39
CA ALA A 18 16.67 -8.06 1.61
C ALA A 18 15.58 -7.07 1.20
N ASN A 19 14.32 -7.49 1.28
CA ASN A 19 13.21 -6.55 1.26
C ASN A 19 13.41 -5.59 2.44
N ALA A 20 13.43 -4.29 2.17
CA ALA A 20 13.57 -3.28 3.21
C ALA A 20 12.35 -3.40 4.15
N GLN A 21 12.61 -3.50 5.46
CA GLN A 21 11.58 -3.61 6.50
C GLN A 21 11.83 -2.50 7.51
N VAL A 22 10.76 -1.91 8.05
CA VAL A 22 10.87 -0.97 9.16
C VAL A 22 11.30 -1.73 10.41
N ALA A 23 12.50 -1.43 10.91
CA ALA A 23 13.02 -2.03 12.14
C ALA A 23 12.39 -1.36 13.37
N LEU A 24 11.58 -2.11 14.11
CA LEU A 24 10.97 -1.66 15.35
C LEU A 24 11.99 -1.78 16.48
N THR A 25 12.33 -0.66 17.14
CA THR A 25 13.31 -0.63 18.23
C THR A 25 12.82 0.21 19.39
N GLY A 26 13.34 -0.04 20.59
CA GLY A 26 12.92 0.67 21.81
C GLY A 26 11.57 0.19 22.35
N ALA A 27 11.05 0.95 23.32
CA ALA A 27 9.75 0.69 23.94
C ALA A 27 8.66 1.49 23.22
N ASN A 28 7.54 0.83 22.91
CA ASN A 28 6.38 1.38 22.20
C ASN A 28 6.75 2.12 20.89
N PRO A 29 7.40 1.44 19.91
CA PRO A 29 7.83 2.10 18.70
C PRO A 29 6.65 2.65 17.90
N THR A 30 6.87 3.77 17.24
CA THR A 30 5.91 4.39 16.32
C THR A 30 6.53 4.58 14.95
N TYR A 31 5.72 4.49 13.89
CA TYR A 31 6.15 4.75 12.52
C TYR A 31 5.10 5.59 11.78
N THR A 32 5.54 6.56 10.99
CA THR A 32 4.68 7.42 10.18
C THR A 32 5.18 7.48 8.74
N GLN A 33 4.26 7.46 7.78
CA GLN A 33 4.54 7.67 6.36
C GLN A 33 3.55 8.70 5.79
N ASP A 34 4.09 9.77 5.19
CA ASP A 34 3.33 10.90 4.61
C ASP A 34 3.37 10.94 3.08
N PHE A 35 4.03 9.96 2.45
CA PHE A 35 4.19 9.79 0.99
C PHE A 35 4.66 11.01 0.17
N ASN A 36 5.08 12.09 0.82
CA ASN A 36 5.42 13.37 0.18
C ASN A 36 6.65 13.32 -0.74
N THR A 37 7.36 12.19 -0.74
CA THR A 37 8.50 11.92 -1.62
C THR A 37 8.10 11.17 -2.91
N LEU A 38 6.83 10.81 -3.09
CA LEU A 38 6.36 10.19 -4.34
C LEU A 38 6.41 11.18 -5.51
N ALA A 39 6.50 10.65 -6.72
CA ALA A 39 6.60 11.45 -7.93
C ALA A 39 5.36 12.35 -8.10
N THR A 40 5.61 13.58 -8.53
CA THR A 40 4.58 14.60 -8.80
C THR A 40 4.17 14.67 -10.27
N SER A 41 4.79 13.87 -11.13
CA SER A 41 4.51 13.80 -12.57
C SER A 41 4.92 12.42 -13.13
N GLY A 42 4.59 12.16 -14.39
CA GLY A 42 4.96 10.91 -15.07
C GLY A 42 3.96 9.78 -14.88
N THR A 43 4.01 8.82 -15.79
CA THR A 43 3.01 7.73 -15.92
C THR A 43 3.59 6.33 -15.72
N ALA A 44 4.90 6.23 -15.45
CA ALA A 44 5.63 4.99 -15.27
C ALA A 44 6.81 5.24 -14.31
N ASN A 45 6.50 5.72 -13.11
CA ASN A 45 7.51 6.02 -12.10
C ASN A 45 7.91 4.75 -11.36
N PRO A 46 9.22 4.45 -11.22
CA PRO A 46 9.65 3.30 -10.44
C PRO A 46 9.37 3.53 -8.95
N PHE A 47 8.75 2.55 -8.29
CA PHE A 47 8.49 2.63 -6.86
C PHE A 47 9.76 2.36 -6.05
N SER A 48 10.18 3.34 -5.24
CA SER A 48 11.44 3.31 -4.49
C SER A 48 11.30 3.83 -3.05
N LEU A 49 10.07 3.94 -2.55
CA LEU A 49 9.84 4.34 -1.17
C LEU A 49 10.33 3.23 -0.23
N THR A 50 11.33 3.55 0.59
CA THR A 50 11.96 2.59 1.50
C THR A 50 10.94 1.93 2.42
N ASN A 51 11.01 0.60 2.54
CA ASN A 51 10.15 -0.27 3.35
C ASN A 51 8.69 -0.43 2.89
N TRP A 52 8.27 0.34 1.88
CA TRP A 52 6.99 0.18 1.24
C TRP A 52 7.12 -0.64 -0.03
N ALA A 53 6.03 -1.30 -0.40
CA ALA A 53 5.91 -2.03 -1.64
C ALA A 53 4.59 -1.66 -2.33
N ILE A 54 4.59 -1.84 -3.65
CA ILE A 54 3.39 -1.88 -4.48
C ILE A 54 3.38 -3.20 -5.24
N ALA A 55 2.20 -3.70 -5.56
CA ALA A 55 2.01 -4.85 -6.43
C ALA A 55 0.73 -4.66 -7.24
N GLU A 56 0.83 -4.90 -8.54
CA GLU A 56 -0.30 -4.88 -9.45
C GLU A 56 -0.56 -6.29 -9.99
N THR A 57 -1.83 -6.60 -10.21
CA THR A 57 -2.25 -7.83 -10.89
C THR A 57 -3.13 -7.50 -12.10
N GLY A 58 -3.28 -8.46 -13.01
CA GLY A 58 -4.03 -8.28 -14.26
C GLY A 58 -3.12 -8.08 -15.48
N THR A 59 -3.73 -7.89 -16.65
CA THR A 59 -3.03 -7.81 -17.94
C THR A 59 -2.28 -6.50 -18.17
N GLY A 60 -2.59 -5.44 -17.40
CA GLY A 60 -1.95 -4.13 -17.46
C GLY A 60 -0.90 -3.90 -16.37
N ALA A 61 -0.68 -4.87 -15.47
CA ALA A 61 0.25 -4.75 -14.36
C ALA A 61 1.69 -4.49 -14.85
N ASN A 62 2.34 -3.49 -14.25
CA ASN A 62 3.67 -3.06 -14.69
C ASN A 62 4.63 -2.70 -13.54
N SER A 63 4.16 -2.74 -12.28
CA SER A 63 4.95 -2.47 -11.07
C SER A 63 5.53 -1.05 -10.97
N ASN A 64 5.04 -0.12 -11.79
CA ASN A 64 5.29 1.31 -11.64
C ASN A 64 4.05 1.97 -11.02
N TYR A 65 4.16 3.27 -10.78
CA TYR A 65 3.02 4.08 -10.40
C TYR A 65 2.96 5.36 -11.23
N ARG A 66 1.77 5.96 -11.26
CA ARG A 66 1.46 7.19 -11.97
C ARG A 66 1.24 8.33 -11.01
N ALA A 67 1.76 9.51 -11.33
CA ALA A 67 1.32 10.72 -10.66
C ALA A 67 0.04 11.26 -11.32
N GLY A 68 -0.95 11.64 -10.52
CA GLY A 68 -2.20 12.17 -11.05
C GLY A 68 -3.07 12.81 -9.98
N ASP A 69 -4.08 13.56 -10.43
CA ASP A 69 -5.07 14.22 -9.57
C ASP A 69 -6.42 13.48 -9.57
N GLY A 70 -6.47 12.26 -10.12
CA GLY A 70 -7.70 11.49 -10.28
C GLY A 70 -8.49 11.78 -11.57
N SER A 71 -7.99 12.66 -12.46
CA SER A 71 -8.65 12.96 -13.75
C SER A 71 -8.64 11.80 -14.75
N THR A 72 -7.61 10.95 -14.75
CA THR A 72 -7.48 9.82 -15.68
C THR A 72 -8.30 8.60 -15.24
N ASN A 73 -8.74 7.80 -16.21
CA ASN A 73 -9.49 6.55 -15.99
C ASN A 73 -8.63 5.29 -16.13
N ASN A 74 -7.32 5.43 -16.31
CA ASN A 74 -6.42 4.29 -16.42
C ASN A 74 -6.33 3.57 -15.08
N GLY A 75 -6.52 2.25 -15.08
CA GLY A 75 -6.19 1.46 -13.91
C GLY A 75 -4.68 1.48 -13.67
N ASP A 76 -4.26 1.80 -12.45
CA ASP A 76 -2.84 1.98 -12.09
C ASP A 76 -2.72 2.10 -10.56
N THR A 77 -1.49 1.99 -10.07
CA THR A 77 -1.11 2.52 -8.76
C THR A 77 -0.83 4.03 -8.89
N TYR A 78 -1.33 4.84 -7.96
CA TYR A 78 -1.27 6.29 -8.04
C TYR A 78 -0.50 6.94 -6.89
N SER A 79 0.29 7.95 -7.25
CA SER A 79 0.70 9.07 -6.41
C SER A 79 -0.30 10.19 -6.65
N PHE A 80 -1.31 10.27 -5.80
CA PHE A 80 -2.36 11.26 -5.92
C PHE A 80 -1.90 12.62 -5.39
N GLY A 81 -2.24 13.69 -6.10
CA GLY A 81 -1.99 15.06 -5.66
C GLY A 81 -2.17 16.08 -6.78
N THR A 82 -2.56 17.31 -6.43
CA THR A 82 -2.85 18.36 -7.43
C THR A 82 -1.57 18.94 -8.03
N GLY A 83 -1.48 18.92 -9.37
CA GLY A 83 -0.39 19.53 -10.11
C GLY A 83 0.98 19.04 -9.63
N THR A 84 1.87 19.97 -9.28
CA THR A 84 3.22 19.67 -8.78
C THR A 84 3.34 19.75 -7.26
N ASN A 85 2.23 19.76 -6.51
CA ASN A 85 2.29 19.77 -5.03
C ASN A 85 3.05 18.52 -4.53
N THR A 86 3.83 18.65 -3.47
CA THR A 86 4.51 17.52 -2.84
C THR A 86 3.65 16.83 -1.80
N ASP A 87 2.52 17.42 -1.42
CA ASP A 87 1.46 16.73 -0.66
C ASP A 87 0.89 15.58 -1.51
N ARG A 88 1.18 14.34 -1.13
CA ARG A 88 0.87 13.15 -1.92
C ARG A 88 0.22 12.05 -1.10
N ALA A 89 -0.77 11.39 -1.70
CA ALA A 89 -1.35 10.16 -1.17
C ALA A 89 -0.99 8.96 -2.06
N LEU A 90 -0.69 7.81 -1.45
CA LEU A 90 -0.49 6.55 -2.18
C LEU A 90 -1.84 5.84 -2.34
N GLY A 91 -2.21 5.49 -3.56
CA GLY A 91 -3.54 4.95 -3.82
C GLY A 91 -3.65 4.16 -5.12
N GLY A 92 -4.89 3.91 -5.51
CA GLY A 92 -5.25 3.17 -6.71
C GLY A 92 -6.44 3.78 -7.43
N VAL A 93 -6.51 3.47 -8.73
CA VAL A 93 -7.77 3.32 -9.44
C VAL A 93 -7.72 1.91 -10.00
N ALA A 94 -8.55 1.01 -9.50
CA ALA A 94 -8.65 -0.34 -10.04
C ALA A 94 -9.39 -0.36 -11.40
N SER A 95 -9.21 -1.46 -12.12
CA SER A 95 -9.87 -1.71 -13.41
C SER A 95 -9.83 -3.20 -13.74
N GLY A 96 -10.60 -3.62 -14.75
CA GLY A 96 -10.55 -5.00 -15.24
C GLY A 96 -9.20 -5.46 -15.80
N SER A 97 -8.21 -4.55 -15.95
CA SER A 97 -6.84 -4.88 -16.36
C SER A 97 -5.78 -4.71 -15.27
N VAL A 98 -6.09 -3.98 -14.21
CA VAL A 98 -5.15 -3.62 -13.13
C VAL A 98 -5.90 -3.57 -11.81
N GLU A 99 -5.52 -4.42 -10.86
CA GLU A 99 -5.88 -4.30 -9.45
C GLU A 99 -4.59 -4.03 -8.67
N THR A 100 -4.60 -3.02 -7.79
CA THR A 100 -3.39 -2.58 -7.08
C THR A 100 -3.45 -2.93 -5.60
N SER A 101 -2.29 -3.20 -5.04
CA SER A 101 -2.09 -3.29 -3.61
C SER A 101 -0.80 -2.61 -3.22
N PHE A 102 -0.77 -2.06 -2.02
CA PHE A 102 0.39 -1.41 -1.46
C PHE A 102 0.45 -1.60 0.04
N GLY A 103 1.64 -1.52 0.60
CA GLY A 103 1.81 -1.82 2.01
C GLY A 103 3.24 -1.71 2.48
N VAL A 104 3.43 -2.05 3.76
CA VAL A 104 4.69 -1.91 4.48
C VAL A 104 4.95 -3.16 5.31
N SER A 105 6.23 -3.49 5.47
CA SER A 105 6.69 -4.59 6.32
C SER A 105 7.47 -4.05 7.51
N PHE A 106 7.20 -4.59 8.68
CA PHE A 106 7.87 -4.29 9.94
C PHE A 106 8.60 -5.53 10.45
N VAL A 107 9.74 -5.34 11.11
CA VAL A 107 10.45 -6.39 11.85
C VAL A 107 10.59 -6.01 13.31
N ASN A 108 10.24 -6.95 14.19
CA ASN A 108 10.31 -6.72 15.62
C ASN A 108 11.73 -6.89 16.16
N ASN A 109 12.44 -5.77 16.37
CA ASN A 109 13.76 -5.74 17.00
C ASN A 109 13.71 -5.13 18.43
N THR A 110 12.54 -5.12 19.07
CA THR A 110 12.35 -4.51 20.41
C THR A 110 12.91 -5.38 21.55
N GLY A 111 13.17 -6.67 21.27
CA GLY A 111 13.57 -7.66 22.27
C GLY A 111 12.41 -8.27 23.07
N GLN A 112 11.16 -7.84 22.84
CA GLN A 112 9.94 -8.38 23.46
C GLN A 112 8.89 -8.75 22.40
N SER A 113 7.93 -9.60 22.76
CA SER A 113 6.81 -9.92 21.87
C SER A 113 5.84 -8.73 21.78
N ILE A 114 5.43 -8.36 20.57
CA ILE A 114 4.39 -7.36 20.32
C ILE A 114 3.04 -8.08 20.17
N SER A 115 2.02 -7.62 20.90
CA SER A 115 0.69 -8.22 20.94
C SER A 115 -0.41 -7.42 20.25
N ALA A 116 -0.16 -6.15 19.96
CA ALA A 116 -1.07 -5.30 19.23
C ALA A 116 -0.34 -4.20 18.44
N VAL A 117 -1.02 -3.64 17.45
CA VAL A 117 -0.58 -2.45 16.71
C VAL A 117 -1.80 -1.55 16.51
N ASN A 118 -1.73 -0.31 16.97
CA ASN A 118 -2.70 0.71 16.58
C ASN A 118 -2.31 1.26 15.22
N VAL A 119 -3.30 1.36 14.33
CA VAL A 119 -3.14 1.85 12.96
C VAL A 119 -4.09 3.02 12.75
N ALA A 120 -3.60 4.10 12.18
CA ALA A 120 -4.42 5.20 11.69
C ALA A 120 -3.90 5.71 10.35
N TYR A 121 -4.77 6.23 9.50
CA TYR A 121 -4.39 6.88 8.25
C TYR A 121 -5.50 7.84 7.81
N VAL A 122 -5.15 8.78 6.94
CA VAL A 122 -6.10 9.64 6.23
C VAL A 122 -6.48 8.92 4.95
N LEU A 123 -7.75 8.52 4.83
CA LEU A 123 -8.32 8.09 3.56
C LEU A 123 -8.64 9.34 2.75
N GLU A 124 -8.23 9.36 1.49
CA GLU A 124 -8.53 10.43 0.54
C GLU A 124 -9.20 9.88 -0.70
N GLN A 125 -10.19 10.62 -1.21
CA GLN A 125 -10.85 10.32 -2.47
C GLN A 125 -10.51 11.39 -3.51
N TRP A 126 -9.83 10.96 -4.56
CA TRP A 126 -9.34 11.79 -5.66
C TRP A 126 -10.19 11.67 -6.92
N ARG A 127 -10.99 10.62 -7.01
CA ARG A 127 -11.90 10.40 -8.14
C ARG A 127 -13.21 9.77 -7.66
N ARG A 128 -14.32 10.28 -8.19
CA ARG A 128 -15.64 9.66 -8.07
C ARG A 128 -16.14 9.28 -9.45
N ALA A 129 -16.11 8.00 -9.81
CA ALA A 129 -16.49 7.53 -11.14
C ALA A 129 -17.73 6.64 -11.17
N ASN A 130 -18.14 6.09 -10.02
CA ASN A 130 -19.31 5.23 -9.99
C ASN A 130 -20.60 6.01 -10.26
N ALA A 131 -21.35 5.57 -11.28
CA ALA A 131 -22.59 6.22 -11.72
C ALA A 131 -23.78 6.01 -10.77
N THR A 132 -23.68 5.05 -9.84
CA THR A 132 -24.75 4.73 -8.90
C THR A 132 -24.59 5.52 -7.61
N ALA A 133 -25.59 6.33 -7.25
CA ALA A 133 -25.59 7.02 -5.97
C ALA A 133 -25.53 6.01 -4.80
N GLY A 134 -24.70 6.29 -3.80
CA GLY A 134 -24.52 5.43 -2.62
C GLY A 134 -23.61 4.22 -2.84
N ALA A 135 -23.27 3.85 -4.09
CA ALA A 135 -22.27 2.82 -4.35
C ALA A 135 -20.89 3.30 -3.89
N LYS A 136 -20.13 2.41 -3.26
CA LYS A 136 -18.82 2.71 -2.69
C LYS A 136 -17.76 1.81 -3.28
N ASP A 137 -16.61 2.40 -3.47
CA ASP A 137 -15.35 1.69 -3.62
C ASP A 137 -14.67 1.53 -2.25
N THR A 138 -13.74 0.59 -2.12
CA THR A 138 -13.11 0.27 -0.83
C THR A 138 -11.66 -0.19 -0.98
N LEU A 139 -10.76 0.52 -0.30
CA LEU A 139 -9.44 0.01 0.04
C LEU A 139 -9.56 -0.97 1.21
N TYR A 140 -9.34 -2.25 0.91
CA TYR A 140 -9.40 -3.33 1.89
C TYR A 140 -8.09 -3.43 2.65
N PHE A 141 -8.16 -3.30 3.97
CA PHE A 141 -7.00 -3.45 4.85
C PHE A 141 -6.87 -4.89 5.36
N SER A 142 -5.66 -5.42 5.28
CA SER A 142 -5.31 -6.71 5.87
C SER A 142 -3.89 -6.73 6.41
N TYR A 143 -3.58 -7.71 7.26
CA TYR A 143 -2.23 -7.97 7.75
C TYR A 143 -1.82 -9.43 7.58
N SER A 144 -0.52 -9.70 7.61
CA SER A 144 0.03 -11.04 7.56
C SER A 144 1.30 -11.15 8.43
N THR A 145 1.48 -12.28 9.09
CA THR A 145 2.68 -12.61 9.88
C THR A 145 3.57 -13.65 9.20
N ASP A 146 3.18 -14.14 8.02
CA ASP A 146 3.90 -15.16 7.23
C ASP A 146 4.21 -14.69 5.78
N ALA A 147 3.71 -13.52 5.38
CA ALA A 147 4.01 -12.90 4.09
C ALA A 147 5.49 -12.53 3.95
N THR A 148 5.99 -12.66 2.74
CA THR A 148 7.34 -12.23 2.32
C THR A 148 7.28 -11.15 1.22
N SER A 149 6.10 -10.92 0.64
CA SER A 149 5.73 -9.85 -0.27
C SER A 149 4.22 -9.58 -0.15
N LEU A 150 3.70 -8.54 -0.84
CA LEU A 150 2.27 -8.24 -0.90
C LEU A 150 1.41 -9.35 -1.52
N THR A 151 2.03 -10.30 -2.23
CA THR A 151 1.36 -11.35 -3.02
C THR A 151 1.58 -12.76 -2.46
N THR A 152 2.22 -12.89 -1.29
CA THR A 152 2.46 -14.16 -0.61
C THR A 152 1.85 -14.17 0.79
N GLY A 153 1.86 -15.34 1.43
CA GLY A 153 1.38 -15.52 2.81
C GLY A 153 -0.14 -15.57 2.92
N THR A 154 -0.59 -15.56 4.17
CA THR A 154 -1.99 -15.57 4.57
C THR A 154 -2.38 -14.19 5.09
N TRP A 155 -3.35 -13.56 4.43
CA TRP A 155 -3.82 -12.21 4.77
C TRP A 155 -5.09 -12.26 5.61
N THR A 156 -5.04 -11.65 6.78
CA THR A 156 -6.19 -11.52 7.70
C THR A 156 -6.78 -10.12 7.57
N PRO A 157 -8.06 -9.98 7.17
CA PRO A 157 -8.70 -8.68 7.03
C PRO A 157 -8.98 -8.03 8.39
N VAL A 158 -8.92 -6.69 8.43
CA VAL A 158 -9.30 -5.90 9.62
C VAL A 158 -10.34 -4.88 9.19
N ALA A 159 -11.62 -5.24 9.30
CA ALA A 159 -12.73 -4.47 8.74
C ALA A 159 -12.83 -3.03 9.25
N THR A 160 -12.41 -2.78 10.50
CA THR A 160 -12.39 -1.42 11.09
C THR A 160 -11.35 -0.50 10.44
N LEU A 161 -10.39 -1.07 9.71
CA LEU A 161 -9.34 -0.36 9.00
C LEU A 161 -9.59 -0.30 7.49
N HIS A 162 -10.74 -0.75 6.98
CA HIS A 162 -11.10 -0.53 5.58
C HIS A 162 -11.40 0.97 5.32
N GLY A 163 -10.99 1.47 4.16
CA GLY A 163 -11.27 2.84 3.73
C GLY A 163 -12.26 2.83 2.57
N THR A 164 -13.44 3.43 2.73
CA THR A 164 -14.50 3.41 1.70
C THR A 164 -14.78 4.79 1.13
N SER A 165 -15.20 4.89 -0.13
CA SER A 165 -15.58 6.18 -0.76
C SER A 165 -16.41 7.07 0.16
N ILE A 166 -15.99 8.32 0.24
CA ILE A 166 -16.55 9.36 1.11
C ILE A 166 -17.64 10.10 0.34
N ASN A 167 -17.31 10.57 -0.85
CA ASN A 167 -18.25 11.08 -1.82
C ASN A 167 -18.89 9.91 -2.57
N THR A 168 -20.21 9.78 -2.41
CA THR A 168 -21.02 8.72 -3.05
C THR A 168 -22.10 9.29 -3.96
N THR A 169 -21.96 10.55 -4.38
CA THR A 169 -22.87 11.16 -5.36
C THR A 169 -22.80 10.39 -6.69
N ALA A 170 -23.93 10.29 -7.39
CA ALA A 170 -23.96 9.69 -8.71
C ALA A 170 -23.15 10.56 -9.68
N ALA A 171 -22.22 9.94 -10.41
CA ALA A 171 -21.37 10.61 -11.37
C ALA A 171 -21.60 10.02 -12.77
N ALA A 172 -22.42 10.70 -13.61
CA ALA A 172 -22.60 10.30 -15.01
C ALA A 172 -21.32 10.44 -15.83
N THR A 173 -20.43 11.34 -15.40
CA THR A 173 -19.05 11.47 -15.83
C THR A 173 -18.21 11.56 -14.57
N ALA A 174 -17.02 10.93 -14.56
CA ALA A 174 -16.18 10.92 -13.39
C ALA A 174 -15.86 12.34 -12.91
N LEU A 175 -15.99 12.55 -11.60
CA LEU A 175 -15.63 13.79 -10.94
C LEU A 175 -14.19 13.68 -10.45
N VAL A 176 -13.40 14.69 -10.80
CA VAL A 176 -12.10 14.90 -10.17
C VAL A 176 -12.37 15.52 -8.82
N LEU A 177 -11.90 14.86 -7.77
CA LEU A 177 -12.00 15.32 -6.40
C LEU A 177 -10.61 15.68 -5.92
N ASP A 178 -10.53 16.69 -5.06
CA ASP A 178 -9.29 16.98 -4.35
C ASP A 178 -9.37 16.29 -2.99
N GLY A 179 -8.52 15.28 -2.80
CA GLY A 179 -8.44 14.47 -1.58
C GLY A 179 -8.07 15.31 -0.35
N ASN A 180 -7.38 16.44 -0.54
CA ASN A 180 -7.05 17.37 0.53
C ASN A 180 -8.24 18.20 1.02
N ASN A 181 -9.41 18.08 0.40
CA ASN A 181 -10.62 18.74 0.90
C ASN A 181 -11.34 17.88 1.95
N ALA A 182 -11.83 18.52 3.01
CA ALA A 182 -12.45 17.81 4.14
C ALA A 182 -13.71 17.01 3.75
N SER A 183 -14.37 17.36 2.64
CA SER A 183 -15.50 16.60 2.09
C SER A 183 -15.10 15.29 1.41
N ASN A 184 -13.81 15.13 1.10
CA ASN A 184 -13.26 14.03 0.31
C ASN A 184 -12.18 13.26 1.08
N ARG A 185 -11.98 13.55 2.37
CA ARG A 185 -11.11 12.76 3.25
C ARG A 185 -11.75 12.40 4.57
N ALA A 186 -11.28 11.33 5.18
CA ALA A 186 -11.67 10.89 6.52
C ALA A 186 -10.48 10.21 7.21
N THR A 187 -10.35 10.41 8.53
CA THR A 187 -9.40 9.63 9.32
C THR A 187 -9.99 8.26 9.63
N ILE A 188 -9.26 7.21 9.28
CA ILE A 188 -9.55 5.82 9.62
C ILE A 188 -8.59 5.40 10.73
N SER A 189 -9.09 4.70 11.74
CA SER A 189 -8.25 4.19 12.84
C SER A 189 -8.82 2.92 13.45
N GLY A 190 -7.93 2.05 13.90
CA GLY A 190 -8.26 0.76 14.49
C GLY A 190 -7.02 0.10 15.08
N ALA A 191 -7.15 -1.17 15.46
CA ALA A 191 -6.04 -1.94 16.00
C ALA A 191 -6.02 -3.35 15.42
N ILE A 192 -4.81 -3.86 15.20
CA ILE A 192 -4.54 -5.27 15.03
C ILE A 192 -4.23 -5.81 16.44
N SER A 193 -5.04 -6.73 16.95
CA SER A 193 -4.91 -7.25 18.33
C SER A 193 -4.71 -8.76 18.35
N GLY A 194 -4.13 -9.28 19.43
CA GLY A 194 -3.92 -10.73 19.59
C GLY A 194 -2.75 -11.26 18.76
N LEU A 195 -1.80 -10.38 18.41
CA LEU A 195 -0.57 -10.78 17.73
C LEU A 195 0.33 -11.58 18.68
N THR A 196 1.16 -12.43 18.09
CA THR A 196 2.32 -13.04 18.76
C THR A 196 3.55 -12.75 17.91
N LEU A 197 3.88 -11.46 17.77
CA LEU A 197 5.01 -11.03 16.96
C LEU A 197 6.28 -11.09 17.81
N THR A 198 6.94 -12.23 17.84
CA THR A 198 8.19 -12.44 18.59
C THR A 198 9.35 -11.63 18.00
N PRO A 199 10.43 -11.37 18.77
CA PRO A 199 11.63 -10.75 18.23
C PRO A 199 12.16 -11.48 16.98
N GLY A 200 12.52 -10.71 15.95
CA GLY A 200 12.96 -11.21 14.64
C GLY A 200 11.84 -11.56 13.66
N SER A 201 10.59 -11.65 14.11
CA SER A 201 9.44 -11.91 13.23
C SER A 201 8.97 -10.64 12.51
N THR A 202 8.31 -10.85 11.37
CA THR A 202 7.81 -9.77 10.52
C THR A 202 6.29 -9.63 10.58
N LEU A 203 5.81 -8.40 10.47
CA LEU A 203 4.41 -8.07 10.23
C LEU A 203 4.30 -7.30 8.93
N TRP A 204 3.50 -7.81 8.00
CA TRP A 204 3.07 -7.07 6.82
C TRP A 204 1.68 -6.50 7.02
N VAL A 205 1.45 -5.31 6.49
CA VAL A 205 0.12 -4.72 6.32
C VAL A 205 -0.06 -4.31 4.87
N LYS A 206 -1.29 -4.40 4.37
CA LYS A 206 -1.63 -4.16 2.97
C LYS A 206 -2.98 -3.48 2.85
N TRP A 207 -3.05 -2.49 1.97
CA TRP A 207 -4.27 -1.98 1.37
C TRP A 207 -4.38 -2.56 -0.04
N GLU A 208 -5.57 -3.04 -0.38
CA GLU A 208 -5.87 -3.61 -1.69
C GLU A 208 -7.08 -2.88 -2.28
N ASP A 209 -6.95 -2.49 -3.55
CA ASP A 209 -7.98 -1.86 -4.36
C ASP A 209 -8.43 -2.87 -5.44
N PRO A 210 -9.43 -3.71 -5.15
CA PRO A 210 -9.95 -4.68 -6.11
C PRO A 210 -10.89 -4.02 -7.10
N ASN A 211 -10.95 -4.52 -8.33
CA ASN A 211 -11.85 -3.97 -9.32
C ASN A 211 -13.32 -4.20 -8.91
N ILE A 212 -14.14 -3.15 -8.91
CA ILE A 212 -15.56 -3.24 -8.60
C ILE A 212 -16.42 -3.31 -9.87
N GLY A 213 -17.71 -3.56 -9.68
CA GLY A 213 -18.68 -3.45 -10.76
C GLY A 213 -18.94 -1.99 -11.11
N GLY A 214 -18.77 -1.61 -12.38
CA GLY A 214 -18.95 -0.24 -12.85
C GLY A 214 -17.62 0.44 -13.11
N ASN A 215 -17.54 1.74 -12.80
CA ASN A 215 -16.28 2.48 -12.83
C ASN A 215 -15.79 2.69 -11.40
N ASP A 216 -14.49 2.49 -11.21
CA ASP A 216 -13.83 2.52 -9.91
C ASP A 216 -13.50 3.96 -9.51
N ASP A 217 -13.56 4.21 -8.21
CA ASP A 217 -13.17 5.49 -7.63
C ASP A 217 -11.64 5.55 -7.51
N GLY A 218 -11.11 6.72 -7.20
CA GLY A 218 -9.69 6.90 -6.93
C GLY A 218 -9.51 7.13 -5.45
N LEU A 219 -9.00 6.12 -4.75
CA LEU A 219 -8.81 6.14 -3.30
C LEU A 219 -7.32 6.06 -2.97
N GLY A 220 -6.89 6.88 -2.01
CA GLY A 220 -5.52 6.88 -1.52
C GLY A 220 -5.46 6.99 -0.01
N ILE A 221 -4.30 6.65 0.53
CA ILE A 221 -3.96 6.87 1.94
C ILE A 221 -2.86 7.92 2.06
N ASP A 222 -2.96 8.71 3.11
CA ASP A 222 -1.92 9.61 3.57
C ASP A 222 -1.75 9.54 5.10
N VAL A 223 -0.62 10.01 5.62
CA VAL A 223 -0.25 10.06 7.03
C VAL A 223 -0.53 8.72 7.74
N ALA A 224 -0.01 7.63 7.17
CA ALA A 224 -0.16 6.30 7.74
C ALA A 224 0.68 6.19 9.02
N LEU A 225 0.01 6.01 10.16
CA LEU A 225 0.58 5.96 11.51
C LEU A 225 0.40 4.56 12.09
N PHE A 226 1.48 4.04 12.66
CA PHE A 226 1.53 2.78 13.37
C PHE A 226 2.14 2.99 14.76
N SER A 227 1.53 2.42 15.79
CA SER A 227 2.05 2.42 17.17
C SER A 227 1.98 0.99 17.74
N PHE A 228 3.13 0.45 18.13
CA PHE A 228 3.33 -0.95 18.53
C PHE A 228 3.49 -1.08 20.04
#